data_AF-A0AAN0R1X0-F1
#
_entry.id   AF-A0AAN0R1X0-F1
#
_cell.length_a   1.000
_cell.length_b   1.000
_cell.length_c   1.000
_cell.angle_alpha   90.00
_cell.angle_beta   90.00
_cell.angle_gamma   90.00
#
_symmetry.space_group_name_H-M   'P 1'
#
loop_
_entity.id
_entity.type
_entity.pdbx_description
1 polymer ?
#
loop_
_entity_poly.entity_id
_entity_poly.type
_entity_poly.pdbx_seq_one_letter_code
_entity_poly.pdbx_strand_id
1 'polypeptide(L)'
;MSYLDQFDYSKNLIICGHSLGGAVALILAEMLRRTSKEFAIQLYTYGAPRAGDVTFTRNAADLIHHRIVNHDDVIPNAPLPWMNPRYDVMAQGALVMQIDAMLGMKILRTGLVNQEGEHYEHHGNLRHFMPIALTPHTSSAILWSPGCDTITDQALCSRYLRKVDGLPELRSISVADHAMTAGYLPACWAVLRRHQQALADRAPAVTRRELQLVEEALKSISEQLVRRRARLAGGDHYARTHEPSQKQVEQELSRISVTRERLATLNHAPISAADIYGEHAGTPHLMAALARWHAHAQNARTEPLAQAPAELAPVEPVTPAMTYNDILAYLDAVDDPNDPLNLI
;
A
#
# COMPACT_ATOMS: atom_id res chain seq x y z
N MET A 1 16.83 13.83 39.37
CA MET A 1 16.16 14.37 38.18
C MET A 1 16.29 13.31 37.09
N SER A 2 15.20 12.81 36.54
CA SER A 2 15.28 11.80 35.47
C SER A 2 15.69 12.45 34.14
N TYR A 3 16.16 11.68 33.16
CA TYR A 3 16.47 12.18 31.81
C TYR A 3 15.27 12.90 31.18
N LEU A 4 14.06 12.37 31.37
CA LEU A 4 12.84 12.93 30.81
C LEU A 4 12.46 14.28 31.44
N ASP A 5 12.88 14.58 32.68
CA ASP A 5 12.60 15.85 33.35
C ASP A 5 13.40 17.04 32.77
N GLN A 6 14.34 16.79 31.86
CA GLN A 6 15.15 17.82 31.21
C GLN A 6 14.47 18.41 29.96
N PHE A 7 13.34 17.85 29.52
CA PHE A 7 12.66 18.27 28.30
C PHE A 7 11.62 19.36 28.57
N ASP A 8 11.47 20.28 27.61
CA ASP A 8 10.37 21.24 27.57
C ASP A 8 9.11 20.57 27.00
N TYR A 9 8.19 20.22 27.89
CA TYR A 9 6.93 19.54 27.54
C TYR A 9 5.93 20.43 26.77
N SER A 10 6.17 21.74 26.64
CA SER A 10 5.34 22.60 25.80
C SER A 10 5.59 22.41 24.30
N LYS A 11 6.64 21.67 23.93
CA LYS A 11 7.03 21.44 22.53
C LYS A 11 6.41 20.14 22.00
N ASN A 12 6.06 20.18 20.71
CA ASN A 12 5.70 18.98 19.97
C ASN A 12 6.92 18.07 19.84
N LEU A 13 6.75 16.79 20.19
CA LEU A 13 7.78 15.76 20.07
C LEU A 13 7.56 14.96 18.79
N ILE A 14 8.47 15.14 17.82
CA ILE A 14 8.49 14.33 16.60
C ILE A 14 9.39 13.13 16.82
N ILE A 15 8.82 11.93 16.71
CA ILE A 15 9.55 10.67 16.76
C ILE A 15 9.54 10.08 15.36
N CYS A 16 10.69 9.62 14.88
CA CYS A 16 10.76 8.93 13.60
C CYS A 16 11.65 7.70 13.65
N GLY A 17 11.40 6.77 12.74
CA GLY A 17 12.19 5.55 12.62
C GLY A 17 11.96 4.83 11.30
N HIS A 18 13.00 4.17 10.82
CA HIS A 18 12.97 3.36 9.61
C HIS A 18 13.14 1.87 9.95
N SER A 19 12.50 0.99 9.18
CA SER A 19 12.62 -0.47 9.34
C SER A 19 12.32 -0.90 10.78
N LEU A 20 13.17 -1.75 11.39
CA LEU A 20 13.09 -2.10 12.81
C LEU A 20 13.06 -0.85 13.72
N GLY A 21 13.82 0.19 13.38
CA GLY A 21 13.80 1.45 14.13
C GLY A 21 12.42 2.13 14.14
N GLY A 22 11.61 1.94 13.09
CA GLY A 22 10.22 2.41 13.06
C GLY A 22 9.29 1.62 13.98
N ALA A 23 9.48 0.29 14.08
CA ALA A 23 8.77 -0.54 15.05
C ALA A 23 9.12 -0.15 16.50
N VAL A 24 10.41 0.06 16.78
CA VAL A 24 10.88 0.55 18.09
C VAL A 24 10.35 1.95 18.39
N ALA A 25 10.31 2.85 17.39
CA ALA A 25 9.76 4.18 17.53
C ALA A 25 8.27 4.17 17.91
N LEU A 26 7.48 3.23 17.36
CA LEU A 26 6.09 3.04 17.75
C LEU A 26 5.94 2.63 19.22
N ILE A 27 6.72 1.66 19.67
CA ILE A 27 6.70 1.20 21.06
C ILE A 27 7.12 2.35 21.99
N LEU A 28 8.19 3.06 21.66
CA LEU A 28 8.67 4.21 22.44
C LEU A 28 7.63 5.33 22.52
N ALA A 29 7.01 5.68 21.40
CA ALA A 29 5.99 6.72 21.34
C ALA A 29 4.80 6.39 22.26
N GLU A 30 4.31 5.14 22.22
CA GLU A 30 3.23 4.70 23.09
C GLU A 30 3.65 4.62 24.55
N MET A 31 4.89 4.18 24.85
CA MET A 31 5.44 4.21 26.21
C MET A 31 5.46 5.64 26.77
N LEU A 32 5.93 6.61 25.99
CA LEU A 32 6.00 8.02 26.39
C LEU A 32 4.60 8.61 26.62
N ARG A 33 3.64 8.31 25.72
CA ARG A 33 2.24 8.76 25.86
C ARG A 33 1.57 8.25 27.14
N ARG A 34 1.98 7.08 27.64
CA ARG A 34 1.46 6.48 28.88
C ARG A 34 2.13 6.97 30.15
N THR A 35 3.19 7.78 30.06
CA THR A 35 3.79 8.37 31.25
C THR A 35 2.86 9.42 31.85
N SER A 36 3.13 9.86 33.09
CA SER A 36 2.41 10.98 33.71
C SER A 36 2.70 12.35 33.07
N LYS A 37 3.51 12.39 32.01
CA LYS A 37 3.92 13.61 31.31
C LYS A 37 3.09 13.76 30.04
N GLU A 38 2.54 14.95 29.83
CA GLU A 38 1.75 15.26 28.64
C GLU A 38 2.67 15.67 27.48
N PHE A 39 3.12 14.68 26.70
CA PHE A 39 3.84 14.94 25.45
C PHE A 39 2.86 15.05 24.28
N ALA A 40 2.97 16.11 23.49
CA ALA A 40 2.32 16.20 22.18
C ALA A 40 3.14 15.43 21.14
N ILE A 41 2.88 14.13 20.98
CA ILE A 41 3.68 13.23 20.14
C ILE A 41 3.13 13.13 18.71
N GLN A 42 4.01 13.27 17.72
CA GLN A 42 3.76 12.87 16.34
C GLN A 42 4.79 11.83 15.90
N LEU A 43 4.32 10.68 15.42
CA LEU A 43 5.16 9.57 15.00
C LEU A 43 5.18 9.43 13.46
N TYR A 44 6.37 9.32 12.89
CA TYR A 44 6.60 9.06 11.47
C TYR A 44 7.44 7.80 11.28
N THR A 45 6.88 6.75 10.69
CA THR A 45 7.63 5.52 10.41
C THR A 45 7.77 5.27 8.93
N TYR A 46 8.91 4.70 8.54
CA TYR A 46 9.25 4.42 7.15
C TYR A 46 9.58 2.93 7.02
N GLY A 47 8.79 2.18 6.27
CA GLY A 47 9.07 0.75 6.02
C GLY A 47 9.04 -0.12 7.28
N ALA A 48 8.31 0.33 8.31
CA ALA A 48 8.28 -0.35 9.59
C ALA A 48 7.40 -1.61 9.54
N PRO A 49 7.89 -2.75 10.06
CA PRO A 49 7.05 -3.94 10.24
C PRO A 49 5.96 -3.69 11.30
N ARG A 50 4.97 -4.59 11.39
CA ARG A 50 4.01 -4.61 12.49
C ARG A 50 4.76 -4.83 13.81
N ALA A 51 4.44 -4.03 14.82
CA ALA A 51 5.10 -4.09 16.13
C ALA A 51 4.14 -4.41 17.29
N GLY A 52 2.84 -4.47 17.01
CA GLY A 52 1.81 -4.72 18.01
C GLY A 52 0.68 -5.58 17.43
N ASP A 53 -0.02 -6.24 18.34
CA ASP A 53 -1.26 -6.95 18.04
C ASP A 53 -2.47 -5.99 18.08
N VAL A 54 -3.66 -6.52 17.79
CA VAL A 54 -4.93 -5.77 17.85
C VAL A 54 -5.15 -5.10 19.22
N THR A 55 -4.66 -5.70 20.32
CA THR A 55 -4.79 -5.11 21.65
C THR A 55 -3.88 -3.90 21.80
N PHE A 56 -2.64 -3.99 21.34
CA PHE A 56 -1.72 -2.87 21.31
C PHE A 56 -2.26 -1.73 20.43
N THR A 57 -2.67 -2.03 19.19
CA THR A 57 -3.16 -1.01 18.24
C THR A 57 -4.39 -0.30 18.78
N ARG A 58 -5.33 -1.03 19.39
CA ARG A 58 -6.52 -0.46 20.02
C ARG A 58 -6.16 0.47 21.17
N ASN A 59 -5.24 0.08 22.04
CA ASN A 59 -4.86 0.91 23.17
C ASN A 59 -3.99 2.12 22.78
N ALA A 60 -3.30 2.03 21.64
CA ALA A 60 -2.50 3.11 21.08
C ALA A 60 -3.29 4.02 20.12
N ALA A 61 -4.60 3.82 19.94
CA ALA A 61 -5.39 4.47 18.89
C ALA A 61 -5.34 6.02 18.88
N ASP A 62 -5.12 6.64 20.04
CA ASP A 62 -4.99 8.10 20.17
C ASP A 62 -3.63 8.64 19.71
N LEU A 63 -2.64 7.77 19.45
CA LEU A 63 -1.31 8.17 19.03
C LEU A 63 -1.34 8.59 17.54
N ILE A 64 -0.97 9.84 17.28
CA ILE A 64 -0.85 10.36 15.90
C ILE A 64 0.35 9.69 15.23
N HIS A 65 0.07 8.76 14.33
CA HIS A 65 1.09 7.97 13.64
C HIS A 65 0.88 8.02 12.12
N HIS A 66 1.89 8.51 11.39
CA HIS A 66 1.98 8.45 9.95
C HIS A 66 2.94 7.34 9.53
N ARG A 67 2.44 6.35 8.80
CA ARG A 67 3.20 5.19 8.33
C ARG A 67 3.45 5.30 6.83
N ILE A 68 4.70 5.55 6.45
CA ILE A 68 5.12 5.71 5.06
C ILE A 68 5.61 4.35 4.54
N VAL A 69 5.03 3.91 3.42
CA VAL A 69 5.34 2.61 2.79
C VAL A 69 5.61 2.81 1.30
N ASN A 70 6.73 2.29 0.82
CA ASN A 70 6.99 2.17 -0.62
C ASN A 70 6.30 0.91 -1.14
N HIS A 71 5.74 0.98 -2.34
CA HIS A 71 4.91 -0.08 -2.92
C HIS A 71 5.60 -1.45 -2.98
N ASP A 72 6.88 -1.47 -3.34
CA ASP A 72 7.68 -2.70 -3.50
C ASP A 72 8.47 -3.06 -2.22
N ASP A 73 8.27 -2.33 -1.10
CA ASP A 73 8.83 -2.68 0.21
C ASP A 73 7.99 -3.76 0.90
N VAL A 74 8.62 -4.90 1.17
CA VAL A 74 7.96 -6.08 1.74
C VAL A 74 8.03 -6.15 3.26
N ILE A 75 8.92 -5.36 3.89
CA ILE A 75 9.16 -5.40 5.34
C ILE A 75 7.93 -4.98 6.14
N PRO A 76 7.13 -3.97 5.73
CA PRO A 76 5.86 -3.65 6.37
C PRO A 76 4.92 -4.85 6.50
N ASN A 77 4.96 -5.79 5.56
CA ASN A 77 4.06 -6.95 5.59
C ASN A 77 4.47 -8.02 6.61
N ALA A 78 5.59 -7.82 7.31
CA ALA A 78 6.05 -8.68 8.38
C ALA A 78 5.71 -8.12 9.77
N PRO A 79 5.53 -8.98 10.79
CA PRO A 79 5.05 -10.36 10.65
C PRO A 79 3.71 -10.40 9.91
N LEU A 80 3.41 -11.51 9.25
CA LEU A 80 2.07 -11.74 8.72
C LEU A 80 1.06 -11.74 9.88
N PRO A 81 -0.21 -11.36 9.67
CA PRO A 81 -1.21 -11.26 10.76
C PRO A 81 -1.39 -12.55 11.57
N TRP A 82 -1.11 -13.71 10.98
CA TRP A 82 -1.19 -15.03 11.61
C TRP A 82 0.14 -15.52 12.22
N MET A 83 1.25 -14.78 12.04
CA MET A 83 2.55 -15.18 12.54
C MET A 83 2.72 -14.85 14.02
N ASN A 84 3.10 -15.84 14.82
CA ASN A 84 3.64 -15.64 16.17
C ASN A 84 4.91 -16.49 16.30
N PRO A 85 6.12 -15.94 16.04
CA PRO A 85 7.35 -16.72 16.06
C PRO A 85 7.68 -17.14 17.49
N ARG A 86 7.26 -18.35 17.88
CA ARG A 86 7.71 -19.03 19.09
C ARG A 86 9.10 -19.61 18.81
N TYR A 87 10.14 -18.81 19.04
CA TYR A 87 11.53 -19.14 18.72
C TYR A 87 12.02 -20.45 19.35
N ASP A 88 11.51 -20.79 20.54
CA ASP A 88 11.70 -22.06 21.24
C ASP A 88 11.13 -23.25 20.45
N VAL A 89 9.90 -23.13 19.95
CA VAL A 89 9.23 -24.16 19.13
C VAL A 89 9.89 -24.27 17.75
N MET A 90 10.32 -23.15 17.17
CA MET A 90 11.04 -23.13 15.90
C MET A 90 12.42 -23.79 16.01
N ALA A 91 13.17 -23.52 17.08
CA ALA A 91 14.47 -24.14 17.34
C ALA A 91 14.35 -25.66 17.53
N GLN A 92 13.31 -26.11 18.24
CA GLN A 92 13.00 -27.53 18.38
C GLN A 92 12.64 -28.17 17.03
N GLY A 93 11.83 -27.50 16.20
CA GLY A 93 11.52 -27.95 14.84
C GLY A 93 12.76 -28.09 13.96
N ALA A 94 13.68 -27.12 14.00
CA ALA A 94 14.93 -27.16 13.24
C ALA A 94 15.87 -28.29 13.67
N LEU A 95 15.89 -28.63 14.96
CA LEU A 95 16.66 -29.77 15.48
C LEU A 95 16.04 -31.10 15.04
N VAL A 96 14.72 -31.24 15.12
CA VAL A 96 13.99 -32.45 14.69
C VAL A 96 14.11 -32.68 13.18
N MET A 97 14.22 -31.63 12.36
CA MET A 97 14.44 -31.76 10.91
C MET A 97 15.74 -32.50 10.54
N GLN A 98 16.75 -32.51 11.42
CA GLN A 98 17.99 -33.28 11.21
C GLN A 98 17.77 -34.79 11.32
N ILE A 99 16.62 -35.21 11.86
CA ILE A 99 16.28 -36.60 12.17
C ILE A 99 15.06 -37.04 11.34
N ASP A 100 14.01 -36.21 11.29
CA ASP A 100 12.80 -36.40 10.50
C ASP A 100 12.35 -35.05 9.88
N ALA A 101 12.53 -34.95 8.57
CA ALA A 101 12.25 -33.72 7.84
C ALA A 101 10.75 -33.37 7.79
N MET A 102 9.84 -34.35 7.73
CA MET A 102 8.40 -34.09 7.59
C MET A 102 7.80 -33.67 8.94
N LEU A 103 8.21 -34.33 10.02
CA LEU A 103 7.81 -33.98 11.37
C LEU A 103 8.43 -32.66 11.83
N GLY A 104 9.73 -32.47 11.58
CA GLY A 104 10.42 -31.22 11.89
C GLY A 104 9.82 -30.01 11.15
N MET A 105 9.43 -30.18 9.88
CA MET A 105 8.75 -29.13 9.11
C MET A 105 7.36 -28.78 9.67
N LYS A 106 6.60 -29.77 10.17
CA LYS A 106 5.31 -29.53 10.83
C LYS A 106 5.50 -28.72 12.12
N ILE A 107 6.47 -29.09 12.96
CA ILE A 107 6.76 -28.39 14.23
C ILE A 107 7.25 -26.96 13.97
N LEU A 108 8.15 -26.76 12.99
CA LEU A 108 8.62 -25.44 12.58
C LEU A 108 7.47 -24.54 12.12
N ARG A 109 6.50 -25.10 11.38
CA ARG A 109 5.27 -24.39 10.98
C ARG A 109 4.37 -24.08 12.18
N THR A 110 4.23 -24.99 13.15
CA THR A 110 3.45 -24.73 14.38
C THR A 110 4.07 -23.58 15.20
N GLY A 111 5.39 -23.48 15.23
CA GLY A 111 6.11 -22.35 15.85
C GLY A 111 5.97 -21.01 15.12
N LEU A 112 5.36 -21.01 13.93
CA LEU A 112 5.04 -19.82 13.13
C LEU A 112 3.56 -19.45 13.15
N VAL A 113 2.67 -20.27 13.72
CA VAL A 113 1.21 -20.05 13.67
C VAL A 113 0.70 -19.60 15.04
N ASN A 114 0.05 -18.45 15.06
CA ASN A 114 -0.60 -17.92 16.25
C ASN A 114 -1.87 -18.73 16.58
N GLN A 115 -1.81 -19.61 17.58
CA GLN A 115 -2.96 -20.41 18.03
C GLN A 115 -3.69 -19.83 19.25
N GLU A 116 -3.08 -18.85 19.96
CA GLU A 116 -3.55 -18.37 21.27
C GLU A 116 -3.45 -16.84 21.47
N GLY A 117 -2.75 -16.09 20.60
CA GLY A 117 -2.58 -14.64 20.70
C GLY A 117 -3.41 -13.87 19.66
N GLU A 118 -3.60 -12.57 19.89
CA GLU A 118 -4.25 -11.66 18.94
C GLU A 118 -3.41 -11.47 17.66
N HIS A 119 -4.06 -11.14 16.54
CA HIS A 119 -3.38 -10.94 15.26
C HIS A 119 -2.47 -9.71 15.28
N TYR A 120 -1.32 -9.78 14.60
CA TYR A 120 -0.51 -8.58 14.37
C TYR A 120 -1.25 -7.60 13.47
N GLU A 121 -1.25 -6.33 13.86
CA GLU A 121 -1.92 -5.27 13.14
C GLU A 121 -1.01 -4.06 12.96
N HIS A 122 -1.24 -3.32 11.89
CA HIS A 122 -0.59 -2.05 11.69
C HIS A 122 -1.27 -0.94 12.52
N HIS A 123 -0.50 -0.24 13.33
CA HIS A 123 -0.94 1.03 13.92
C HIS A 123 -0.68 2.20 12.95
N GLY A 124 -1.55 3.22 12.96
CA GLY A 124 -1.35 4.50 12.27
C GLY A 124 -1.88 4.60 10.84
N ASN A 125 -1.86 5.82 10.32
CA ASN A 125 -2.38 6.19 9.01
C ASN A 125 -1.37 5.89 7.91
N LEU A 126 -1.74 5.02 6.96
CA LEU A 126 -0.92 4.64 5.82
C LEU A 126 -0.75 5.80 4.83
N ARG A 127 0.49 6.06 4.43
CA ARG A 127 0.90 6.91 3.32
C ARG A 127 1.73 6.05 2.36
N HIS A 128 1.07 5.55 1.33
CA HIS A 128 1.61 4.56 0.41
C HIS A 128 2.12 5.24 -0.87
N PHE A 129 3.42 5.20 -1.09
CA PHE A 129 4.07 5.71 -2.30
C PHE A 129 4.05 4.62 -3.38
N MET A 130 3.37 4.89 -4.50
CA MET A 130 3.17 3.94 -5.58
C MET A 130 3.64 4.52 -6.92
N PRO A 131 4.76 4.02 -7.48
CA PRO A 131 5.12 4.29 -8.86
C PRO A 131 4.06 3.74 -9.83
N ILE A 132 3.76 4.51 -10.88
CA ILE A 132 2.85 4.15 -11.96
C ILE A 132 3.64 4.17 -13.27
N ALA A 133 3.68 3.03 -13.97
CA ALA A 133 4.23 2.99 -15.32
C ALA A 133 3.23 3.62 -16.30
N LEU A 134 3.64 4.67 -17.02
CA LEU A 134 2.81 5.35 -18.01
C LEU A 134 3.10 4.85 -19.43
N THR A 135 4.37 4.57 -19.70
CA THR A 135 4.91 3.93 -20.92
C THR A 135 6.12 3.08 -20.51
N PRO A 136 6.73 2.29 -21.40
CA PRO A 136 7.95 1.54 -21.09
C PRO A 136 9.12 2.39 -20.59
N HIS A 137 9.13 3.70 -20.89
CA HIS A 137 10.24 4.61 -20.58
C HIS A 137 9.84 5.80 -19.69
N THR A 138 8.57 5.90 -19.29
CA THR A 138 8.08 7.01 -18.47
C THR A 138 7.23 6.48 -17.34
N SER A 139 7.51 6.95 -16.13
CA SER A 139 6.74 6.66 -14.93
C SER A 139 6.32 7.95 -14.24
N SER A 140 5.24 7.86 -13.47
CA SER A 140 4.89 8.84 -12.43
C SER A 140 4.81 8.11 -11.08
N ALA A 141 4.41 8.80 -10.02
CA ALA A 141 4.07 8.19 -8.75
C ALA A 141 2.94 8.96 -8.05
N ILE A 142 2.17 8.24 -7.23
CA ILE A 142 1.15 8.82 -6.36
C ILE A 142 1.44 8.49 -4.89
N LEU A 143 1.06 9.40 -3.99
CA LEU A 143 0.99 9.14 -2.56
C LEU A 143 -0.49 9.04 -2.16
N TRP A 144 -0.88 7.91 -1.58
CA TRP A 144 -2.28 7.65 -1.25
C TRP A 144 -2.45 6.68 -0.07
N SER A 145 -3.69 6.33 0.27
CA SER A 145 -4.01 5.48 1.43
C SER A 145 -4.96 4.34 1.03
N PRO A 146 -4.47 3.35 0.25
CA PRO A 146 -5.27 2.20 -0.15
C PRO A 146 -5.76 1.43 1.08
N GLY A 147 -6.97 0.90 1.00
CA GLY A 147 -7.60 0.11 2.07
C GLY A 147 -7.77 -1.37 1.73
N CYS A 148 -7.34 -1.80 0.55
CA CYS A 148 -7.46 -3.17 0.07
C CYS A 148 -6.14 -3.93 0.17
N ASP A 149 -6.24 -5.22 0.54
CA ASP A 149 -5.08 -6.08 0.76
C ASP A 149 -4.39 -6.37 -0.57
N THR A 150 -5.14 -6.33 -1.69
CA THR A 150 -4.61 -6.50 -3.03
C THR A 150 -3.63 -5.40 -3.43
N ILE A 151 -3.60 -4.24 -2.77
CA ILE A 151 -2.54 -3.24 -2.97
C ILE A 151 -1.55 -3.28 -1.81
N THR A 152 -2.03 -3.36 -0.56
CA THR A 152 -1.16 -3.20 0.61
C THR A 152 -0.31 -4.42 0.93
N ASP A 153 -0.75 -5.64 0.57
CA ASP A 153 -0.03 -6.90 0.85
C ASP A 153 0.52 -7.58 -0.43
N GLN A 154 0.65 -6.84 -1.55
CA GLN A 154 0.99 -7.40 -2.89
C GLN A 154 2.21 -8.32 -2.92
N ALA A 155 3.26 -8.02 -2.16
CA ALA A 155 4.48 -8.82 -2.19
C ALA A 155 4.31 -10.24 -1.61
N LEU A 156 3.36 -10.44 -0.69
CA LEU A 156 3.09 -11.76 -0.08
C LEU A 156 1.83 -12.41 -0.67
N CYS A 157 0.81 -11.61 -0.99
CA CYS A 157 -0.42 -12.10 -1.60
C CYS A 157 -0.17 -12.62 -3.03
N SER A 158 0.71 -11.97 -3.81
CA SER A 158 1.08 -12.45 -5.14
C SER A 158 1.83 -13.79 -5.11
N ARG A 159 2.49 -14.20 -4.01
CA ARG A 159 3.12 -15.54 -3.90
C ARG A 159 2.15 -16.63 -3.44
N TYR A 160 1.18 -16.29 -2.58
CA TYR A 160 0.15 -17.24 -2.14
C TYR A 160 -0.89 -17.49 -3.25
N LEU A 161 -1.26 -16.44 -4.00
CA LEU A 161 -2.15 -16.52 -5.17
C LEU A 161 -1.44 -17.10 -6.42
N ARG A 162 -0.11 -16.92 -6.56
CA ARG A 162 0.70 -17.56 -7.63
C ARG A 162 0.67 -19.07 -7.59
N LYS A 163 0.65 -19.68 -6.39
CA LYS A 163 0.71 -21.13 -6.22
C LYS A 163 -0.60 -21.85 -6.56
N VAL A 164 -1.70 -21.12 -6.72
CA VAL A 164 -3.04 -21.69 -6.92
C VAL A 164 -3.63 -21.32 -8.29
N ASP A 165 -3.33 -20.16 -8.87
CA ASP A 165 -4.12 -19.63 -10.01
C ASP A 165 -3.32 -19.06 -11.21
N GLY A 166 -1.98 -19.14 -11.26
CA GLY A 166 -1.20 -18.77 -12.47
C GLY A 166 -1.28 -17.28 -12.90
N LEU A 167 -1.57 -16.38 -11.96
CA LEU A 167 -1.67 -14.93 -12.19
C LEU A 167 -0.31 -14.29 -12.56
N PRO A 168 -0.30 -13.17 -13.33
CA PRO A 168 0.92 -12.55 -13.86
C PRO A 168 1.92 -12.16 -12.77
N GLU A 169 3.21 -12.17 -13.12
CA GLU A 169 4.30 -11.77 -12.22
C GLU A 169 4.14 -10.31 -11.79
N LEU A 170 3.84 -10.09 -10.51
CA LEU A 170 4.16 -8.82 -9.86
C LEU A 170 5.62 -8.87 -9.41
N ARG A 171 6.33 -7.75 -9.68
CA ARG A 171 7.78 -7.51 -9.65
C ARG A 171 8.53 -8.13 -8.45
N SER A 172 9.84 -8.34 -8.65
CA SER A 172 10.75 -8.89 -7.64
C SER A 172 10.84 -8.03 -6.37
N ILE A 173 11.00 -8.68 -5.22
CA ILE A 173 11.30 -8.05 -3.93
C ILE A 173 12.49 -7.08 -4.08
N SER A 174 12.31 -5.83 -3.67
CA SER A 174 13.33 -4.79 -3.81
C SER A 174 13.92 -4.40 -2.45
N VAL A 175 15.19 -4.75 -2.25
CA VAL A 175 15.98 -4.27 -1.08
C VAL A 175 16.19 -2.75 -1.17
N ALA A 176 16.22 -2.20 -2.39
CA ALA A 176 16.39 -0.78 -2.62
C ALA A 176 15.17 0.03 -2.14
N ASP A 177 13.96 -0.47 -2.40
CA ASP A 177 12.71 0.20 -1.97
C ASP A 177 12.53 0.19 -0.46
N HIS A 178 13.09 -0.81 0.23
CA HIS A 178 13.15 -0.80 1.68
C HIS A 178 14.19 0.20 2.21
N ALA A 179 15.31 0.44 1.51
CA ALA A 179 16.38 1.27 2.04
C ALA A 179 15.99 2.75 2.15
N MET A 180 16.50 3.46 3.18
CA MET A 180 16.23 4.90 3.32
C MET A 180 16.81 5.72 2.18
N THR A 181 18.10 5.54 1.86
CA THR A 181 18.80 6.38 0.89
C THR A 181 18.44 6.06 -0.56
N ALA A 182 18.13 4.80 -0.87
CA ALA A 182 17.80 4.35 -2.22
C ALA A 182 16.29 4.31 -2.50
N GLY A 183 15.44 4.24 -1.47
CA GLY A 183 13.98 4.11 -1.61
C GLY A 183 13.24 5.31 -1.00
N TYR A 184 13.17 5.37 0.33
CA TYR A 184 12.29 6.32 1.04
C TYR A 184 12.66 7.80 0.84
N LEU A 185 13.94 8.17 0.87
CA LEU A 185 14.36 9.57 0.65
C LEU A 185 14.01 10.04 -0.77
N PRO A 186 14.36 9.31 -1.84
CA PRO A 186 13.88 9.64 -3.19
C PRO A 186 12.35 9.71 -3.29
N ALA A 187 11.62 8.78 -2.69
CA ALA A 187 10.16 8.77 -2.70
C ALA A 187 9.55 10.02 -2.02
N CYS A 188 10.02 10.36 -0.82
CA CYS A 188 9.58 11.56 -0.09
C CYS A 188 9.90 12.84 -0.87
N TRP A 189 11.09 12.90 -1.47
CA TRP A 189 11.48 14.03 -2.30
C TRP A 189 10.58 14.14 -3.55
N ALA A 190 10.32 13.02 -4.23
CA ALA A 190 9.45 12.98 -5.41
C ALA A 190 8.04 13.47 -5.07
N VAL A 191 7.46 13.00 -3.96
CA VAL A 191 6.15 13.48 -3.48
C VAL A 191 6.15 14.98 -3.19
N LEU A 192 7.18 15.48 -2.48
CA LEU A 192 7.30 16.91 -2.18
C LEU A 192 7.31 17.74 -3.47
N ARG A 193 8.13 17.34 -4.46
CA ARG A 193 8.20 18.01 -5.76
C ARG A 193 6.88 17.94 -6.52
N ARG A 194 6.22 16.78 -6.51
CA ARG A 194 4.92 16.55 -7.14
C ARG A 194 3.86 17.49 -6.57
N HIS A 195 3.78 17.56 -5.25
CA HIS A 195 2.84 18.43 -4.56
C HIS A 195 3.18 19.91 -4.76
N GLN A 196 4.47 20.29 -4.77
CA GLN A 196 4.89 21.66 -5.09
C GLN A 196 4.47 22.08 -6.50
N GLN A 197 4.64 21.19 -7.49
CA GLN A 197 4.18 21.43 -8.85
C GLN A 197 2.65 21.58 -8.87
N ALA A 198 1.92 20.65 -8.25
CA ALA A 198 0.46 20.71 -8.20
C ALA A 198 -0.06 22.00 -7.53
N LEU A 199 0.61 22.48 -6.48
CA LEU A 199 0.29 23.76 -5.84
C LEU A 199 0.50 24.94 -6.79
N ALA A 200 1.62 24.97 -7.52
CA ALA A 200 1.92 26.02 -8.49
C ALA A 200 0.90 26.04 -9.64
N ASP A 201 0.50 24.86 -10.10
CA ASP A 201 -0.43 24.67 -11.22
C ASP A 201 -1.91 24.77 -10.79
N ARG A 202 -2.19 24.94 -9.47
CA ARG A 202 -3.54 24.86 -8.87
C ARG A 202 -4.26 23.57 -9.27
N ALA A 203 -3.51 22.48 -9.28
CA ALA A 203 -3.95 21.15 -9.67
C ALA A 203 -4.15 20.23 -8.45
N PRO A 204 -4.96 19.17 -8.59
CA PRO A 204 -5.06 18.13 -7.58
C PRO A 204 -3.76 17.33 -7.41
N ALA A 205 -3.64 16.60 -6.31
CA ALA A 205 -2.46 15.79 -5.98
C ALA A 205 -2.27 14.60 -6.95
N VAL A 206 -3.37 14.04 -7.46
CA VAL A 206 -3.37 12.98 -8.48
C VAL A 206 -4.00 13.54 -9.75
N THR A 207 -3.35 13.33 -10.89
CA THR A 207 -3.84 13.76 -12.22
C THR A 207 -4.95 12.83 -12.73
N ARG A 208 -5.72 13.30 -13.73
CA ARG A 208 -6.78 12.48 -14.34
C ARG A 208 -6.20 11.21 -14.99
N ARG A 209 -5.03 11.32 -15.63
CA ARG A 209 -4.34 10.19 -16.28
C ARG A 209 -3.90 9.13 -15.27
N GLU A 210 -3.32 9.54 -14.14
CA GLU A 210 -2.95 8.61 -13.06
C GLU A 210 -4.17 7.93 -12.44
N LEU A 211 -5.23 8.71 -12.19
CA LEU A 211 -6.49 8.19 -11.68
C LEU A 211 -7.04 7.09 -12.60
N GLN A 212 -7.16 7.37 -13.90
CA GLN A 212 -7.69 6.42 -14.89
C GLN A 212 -6.88 5.11 -14.92
N LEU A 213 -5.55 5.19 -14.98
CA LEU A 213 -4.69 4.01 -15.03
C LEU A 213 -4.86 3.12 -13.78
N VAL A 214 -4.93 3.72 -12.60
CA VAL A 214 -5.08 2.97 -11.34
C VAL A 214 -6.50 2.42 -11.21
N GLU A 215 -7.52 3.18 -11.61
CA GLU A 215 -8.91 2.70 -11.62
C GLU A 215 -9.13 1.53 -12.57
N GLU A 216 -8.55 1.58 -13.77
CA GLU A 216 -8.59 0.47 -14.74
C GLU A 216 -7.92 -0.79 -14.17
N ALA A 217 -6.77 -0.64 -13.51
CA ALA A 217 -6.11 -1.76 -12.83
C ALA A 217 -6.99 -2.36 -11.71
N LEU A 218 -7.58 -1.51 -10.85
CA LEU A 218 -8.48 -1.96 -9.77
C LEU A 218 -9.78 -2.59 -10.29
N LYS A 219 -10.29 -2.11 -11.43
CA LYS A 219 -11.44 -2.72 -12.13
C LYS A 219 -11.09 -4.11 -12.64
N SER A 220 -9.96 -4.26 -13.33
CA SER A 220 -9.48 -5.57 -13.81
C SER A 220 -9.30 -6.58 -12.67
N ILE A 221 -8.72 -6.13 -11.54
CA ILE A 221 -8.59 -6.96 -10.34
C ILE A 221 -9.95 -7.38 -9.79
N SER A 222 -10.90 -6.44 -9.68
CA SER A 222 -12.26 -6.72 -9.23
C SER A 222 -12.95 -7.78 -10.10
N GLU A 223 -12.82 -7.67 -11.43
CA GLU A 223 -13.37 -8.65 -12.38
C GLU A 223 -12.74 -10.05 -12.20
N GLN A 224 -11.43 -10.13 -11.95
CA GLN A 224 -10.75 -11.39 -11.64
C GLN A 224 -11.25 -12.02 -10.33
N LEU A 225 -11.47 -11.21 -9.29
CA LEU A 225 -12.03 -11.66 -8.01
C LEU A 225 -13.48 -12.14 -8.15
N VAL A 226 -14.31 -11.45 -8.94
CA VAL A 226 -15.68 -11.89 -9.24
C VAL A 226 -15.68 -13.22 -9.98
N ARG A 227 -14.83 -13.40 -11.00
CA ARG A 227 -14.66 -14.69 -11.69
C ARG A 227 -14.21 -15.80 -10.73
N ARG A 228 -13.30 -15.49 -9.80
CA ARG A 228 -12.87 -16.45 -8.76
C ARG A 228 -14.02 -16.84 -7.84
N ARG A 229 -14.84 -15.89 -7.38
CA ARG A 229 -16.03 -16.18 -6.58
C ARG A 229 -17.00 -17.09 -7.34
N ALA A 230 -17.26 -16.82 -8.61
CA ALA A 230 -18.13 -17.66 -9.44
C ALA A 230 -17.58 -19.09 -9.58
N ARG A 231 -16.27 -19.26 -9.81
CA ARG A 231 -15.61 -20.60 -9.82
C ARG A 231 -15.77 -21.33 -8.49
N LEU A 232 -15.57 -20.63 -7.37
CA LEU A 232 -15.75 -21.18 -6.02
C LEU A 232 -17.21 -21.54 -5.69
N ALA A 233 -18.18 -20.95 -6.39
CA ALA A 233 -19.60 -21.24 -6.22
C ALA A 233 -20.09 -22.37 -7.16
N GLY A 234 -19.49 -22.51 -8.34
CA GLY A 234 -19.88 -23.49 -9.37
C GLY A 234 -19.14 -24.83 -9.34
N GLY A 235 -18.03 -24.96 -8.60
CA GLY A 235 -17.24 -26.19 -8.48
C GLY A 235 -17.56 -27.02 -7.22
N ASP A 236 -18.29 -28.12 -7.41
CA ASP A 236 -18.42 -29.29 -6.52
C ASP A 236 -19.34 -29.30 -5.28
N HIS A 237 -19.80 -30.54 -5.01
CA HIS A 237 -20.73 -31.08 -4.00
C HIS A 237 -20.44 -30.71 -2.51
N TYR A 238 -19.43 -29.87 -2.27
CA TYR A 238 -18.92 -29.43 -0.97
C TYR A 238 -18.90 -27.90 -0.86
N ALA A 239 -19.94 -27.18 -1.31
CA ALA A 239 -20.06 -25.72 -1.20
C ALA A 239 -19.70 -25.17 0.20
N ARG A 240 -19.98 -25.90 1.29
CA ARG A 240 -19.60 -25.54 2.67
C ARG A 240 -18.09 -25.43 2.90
N THR A 241 -17.26 -26.14 2.13
CA THR A 241 -15.79 -26.08 2.28
C THR A 241 -15.18 -24.79 1.73
N HIS A 242 -15.86 -24.10 0.81
CA HIS A 242 -15.38 -22.88 0.16
C HIS A 242 -15.96 -21.58 0.72
N GLU A 243 -16.98 -21.64 1.58
CA GLU A 243 -17.65 -20.49 2.19
C GLU A 243 -16.68 -19.47 2.84
N PRO A 244 -15.64 -19.87 3.61
CA PRO A 244 -14.68 -18.90 4.16
C PRO A 244 -13.88 -18.16 3.08
N SER A 245 -13.54 -18.84 1.98
CA SER A 245 -12.80 -18.23 0.87
C SER A 245 -13.67 -17.27 0.07
N GLN A 246 -14.96 -17.61 -0.13
CA GLN A 246 -15.92 -16.70 -0.76
C GLN A 246 -16.10 -15.41 0.07
N LYS A 247 -16.24 -15.54 1.40
CA LYS A 247 -16.35 -14.40 2.31
C LYS A 247 -15.12 -13.50 2.26
N GLN A 248 -13.91 -14.06 2.18
CA GLN A 248 -12.68 -13.28 2.01
C GLN A 248 -12.64 -12.50 0.69
N VAL A 249 -13.06 -13.13 -0.40
CA VAL A 249 -13.15 -12.47 -1.72
C VAL A 249 -14.16 -11.31 -1.69
N GLU A 250 -15.30 -11.47 -1.03
CA GLU A 250 -16.31 -10.41 -0.91
C GLU A 250 -15.84 -9.25 -0.03
N GLN A 251 -15.16 -9.55 1.07
CA GLN A 251 -14.53 -8.52 1.90
C GLN A 251 -13.50 -7.73 1.11
N GLU A 252 -12.69 -8.39 0.30
CA GLU A 252 -11.69 -7.72 -0.52
C GLU A 252 -12.30 -6.87 -1.64
N LEU A 253 -13.35 -7.36 -2.31
CA LEU A 253 -14.12 -6.57 -3.29
C LEU A 253 -14.68 -5.28 -2.66
N SER A 254 -15.21 -5.37 -1.44
CA SER A 254 -15.68 -4.20 -0.68
C SER A 254 -14.54 -3.22 -0.38
N ARG A 255 -13.39 -3.72 0.07
CA ARG A 255 -12.20 -2.89 0.31
C ARG A 255 -11.67 -2.21 -0.95
N ILE A 256 -11.72 -2.90 -2.10
CA ILE A 256 -11.35 -2.31 -3.40
C ILE A 256 -12.32 -1.18 -3.75
N SER A 257 -13.63 -1.34 -3.54
CA SER A 257 -14.60 -0.27 -3.76
C SER A 257 -14.28 0.99 -2.96
N VAL A 258 -14.06 0.85 -1.65
CA VAL A 258 -13.65 1.96 -0.77
C VAL A 258 -12.31 2.56 -1.20
N THR A 259 -11.38 1.73 -1.66
CA THR A 259 -10.07 2.19 -2.16
C THR A 259 -10.22 3.06 -3.41
N ARG A 260 -11.13 2.71 -4.33
CA ARG A 260 -11.44 3.51 -5.52
C ARG A 260 -12.07 4.85 -5.15
N GLU A 261 -13.03 4.86 -4.24
CA GLU A 261 -13.65 6.10 -3.74
C GLU A 261 -12.61 7.05 -3.14
N ARG A 262 -11.70 6.53 -2.31
CA ARG A 262 -10.59 7.30 -1.73
C ARG A 262 -9.63 7.83 -2.79
N LEU A 263 -9.33 7.04 -3.83
CA LEU A 263 -8.46 7.47 -4.91
C LEU A 263 -9.10 8.63 -5.70
N ALA A 264 -10.41 8.56 -5.98
CA ALA A 264 -11.13 9.59 -6.71
C ALA A 264 -11.10 10.96 -5.99
N THR A 265 -11.11 10.98 -4.65
CA THR A 265 -11.02 12.26 -3.91
C THR A 265 -9.70 12.99 -4.14
N LEU A 266 -8.61 12.27 -4.46
CA LEU A 266 -7.29 12.85 -4.69
C LEU A 266 -7.16 13.61 -6.02
N ASN A 267 -8.13 13.43 -6.93
CA ASN A 267 -8.21 14.17 -8.20
C ASN A 267 -9.20 15.36 -8.14
N HIS A 268 -9.93 15.55 -7.04
CA HIS A 268 -11.06 16.48 -7.01
C HIS A 268 -10.66 17.93 -6.72
N ALA A 269 -9.99 18.19 -5.59
CA ALA A 269 -9.65 19.53 -5.15
C ALA A 269 -8.16 19.85 -5.38
N PRO A 270 -7.81 21.08 -5.79
CA PRO A 270 -6.42 21.52 -5.83
C PRO A 270 -5.73 21.40 -4.48
N ILE A 271 -4.46 21.00 -4.50
CA ILE A 271 -3.66 20.95 -3.28
C ILE A 271 -3.42 22.38 -2.75
N SER A 272 -3.53 22.57 -1.44
CA SER A 272 -3.24 23.83 -0.77
C SER A 272 -1.83 23.86 -0.20
N ALA A 273 -1.33 25.05 0.15
CA ALA A 273 -0.04 25.17 0.83
C ALA A 273 -0.04 24.46 2.20
N ALA A 274 -1.19 24.40 2.88
CA ALA A 274 -1.35 23.70 4.15
C ALA A 274 -1.20 22.18 4.00
N ASP A 275 -1.62 21.60 2.88
CA ASP A 275 -1.46 20.16 2.62
C ASP A 275 0.01 19.73 2.47
N ILE A 276 0.89 20.68 2.12
CA ILE A 276 2.33 20.42 1.90
C ILE A 276 3.15 20.81 3.12
N TYR A 277 2.86 21.98 3.69
CA TYR A 277 3.70 22.61 4.72
C TYR A 277 3.06 22.66 6.10
N GLY A 278 1.85 22.13 6.25
CA GLY A 278 1.12 22.08 7.52
C GLY A 278 0.93 23.47 8.13
N GLU A 279 1.16 23.57 9.45
CA GLU A 279 1.02 24.80 10.22
C GLU A 279 1.99 25.93 9.81
N HIS A 280 3.05 25.61 9.06
CA HIS A 280 4.00 26.61 8.58
C HIS A 280 3.60 27.25 7.26
N ALA A 281 2.53 26.79 6.62
CA ALA A 281 2.02 27.38 5.39
C ALA A 281 1.78 28.89 5.55
N GLY A 282 2.31 29.68 4.61
CA GLY A 282 2.17 31.15 4.62
C GLY A 282 3.07 31.89 5.61
N THR A 283 3.90 31.19 6.40
CA THR A 283 4.82 31.87 7.33
C THR A 283 6.04 32.47 6.60
N PRO A 284 6.58 33.63 7.04
CA PRO A 284 7.80 34.19 6.47
C PRO A 284 9.02 33.26 6.60
N HIS A 285 9.08 32.50 7.69
CA HIS A 285 10.16 31.55 7.93
C HIS A 285 10.17 30.42 6.89
N LEU A 286 8.99 29.90 6.51
CA LEU A 286 8.87 28.90 5.46
C LEU A 286 9.38 29.44 4.12
N MET A 287 9.03 30.67 3.75
CA MET A 287 9.50 31.27 2.49
C MET A 287 11.02 31.36 2.43
N ALA A 288 11.66 31.80 3.53
CA ALA A 288 13.11 31.82 3.61
C ALA A 288 13.72 30.42 3.57
N ALA A 289 13.09 29.42 4.20
CA ALA A 289 13.55 28.03 4.18
C ALA A 289 13.45 27.42 2.78
N LEU A 290 12.34 27.63 2.07
CA LEU A 290 12.15 27.17 0.69
C LEU A 290 13.13 27.84 -0.26
N ALA A 291 13.39 29.15 -0.12
CA ALA A 291 14.38 29.85 -0.93
C ALA A 291 15.79 29.24 -0.74
N ARG A 292 16.19 28.98 0.51
CA ARG A 292 17.45 28.27 0.80
C ARG A 292 17.47 26.86 0.21
N TRP A 293 16.37 26.12 0.32
CA TRP A 293 16.27 24.77 -0.21
C TRP A 293 16.38 24.75 -1.74
N HIS A 294 15.68 25.66 -2.45
CA HIS A 294 15.75 25.78 -3.90
C HIS A 294 17.11 26.24 -4.44
N ALA A 295 17.92 26.91 -3.62
CA ALA A 295 19.28 27.32 -4.01
C ALA A 295 20.21 26.11 -4.25
N HIS A 296 19.88 24.91 -3.74
CA HIS A 296 20.64 23.70 -4.02
C HIS A 296 20.21 23.07 -5.34
N ALA A 297 21.14 22.94 -6.29
CA ALA A 297 20.86 22.41 -7.63
C ALA A 297 20.24 21.00 -7.63
N GLN A 298 20.54 20.18 -6.61
CA GLN A 298 19.95 18.85 -6.43
C GLN A 298 18.42 18.90 -6.26
N ASN A 299 17.90 19.96 -5.66
CA ASN A 299 16.47 20.14 -5.40
C ASN A 299 15.70 20.67 -6.62
N ALA A 300 16.42 21.11 -7.65
CA ALA A 300 15.85 21.55 -8.92
C ALA A 300 15.98 20.50 -10.04
N ARG A 301 16.51 19.31 -9.74
CA ARG A 301 16.67 18.24 -10.73
C ARG A 301 15.32 17.78 -11.27
N THR A 302 15.30 17.48 -12.56
CA THR A 302 14.20 16.78 -13.23
C THR A 302 14.33 15.29 -12.96
N GLU A 303 13.28 14.70 -12.42
CA GLU A 303 13.19 13.28 -12.08
C GLU A 303 11.78 12.81 -12.45
N PRO A 304 11.62 11.75 -13.27
CA PRO A 304 10.31 11.31 -13.75
C PRO A 304 9.26 11.10 -12.66
N LEU A 305 9.62 10.42 -11.56
CA LEU A 305 8.69 10.16 -10.45
C LEU A 305 8.28 11.44 -9.69
N ALA A 306 9.01 12.54 -9.88
CA ALA A 306 8.80 13.82 -9.22
C ALA A 306 8.00 14.82 -10.07
N GLN A 307 7.40 14.39 -11.18
CA GLN A 307 6.74 15.26 -12.16
C GLN A 307 5.36 14.75 -12.58
N ALA A 308 4.50 15.69 -12.99
CA ALA A 308 3.20 15.36 -13.55
C ALA A 308 3.38 14.62 -14.86
N PRO A 309 2.63 13.54 -15.11
CA PRO A 309 2.53 13.02 -16.45
C PRO A 309 1.97 14.12 -17.36
N ALA A 310 2.51 14.25 -18.57
CA ALA A 310 1.83 15.00 -19.60
C ALA A 310 0.45 14.35 -19.83
N GLU A 311 -0.62 15.16 -19.81
CA GLU A 311 -1.93 14.68 -20.23
C GLU A 311 -1.84 14.27 -21.70
N LEU A 312 -2.30 13.06 -22.02
CA LEU A 312 -2.50 12.70 -23.41
C LEU A 312 -3.65 13.55 -23.93
N ALA A 313 -3.52 14.06 -25.16
CA ALA A 313 -4.66 14.64 -25.85
C ALA A 313 -5.83 13.65 -25.79
N PRO A 314 -7.09 14.12 -25.59
CA PRO A 314 -8.22 13.22 -25.67
C PRO A 314 -8.13 12.49 -26.99
N VAL A 315 -8.08 11.15 -26.94
CA VAL A 315 -8.26 10.34 -28.13
C VAL A 315 -9.68 10.64 -28.56
N GLU A 316 -9.85 11.43 -29.63
CA GLU A 316 -11.16 11.52 -30.28
C GLU A 316 -11.61 10.08 -30.51
N PRO A 317 -12.83 9.70 -30.08
CA PRO A 317 -13.33 8.39 -30.39
C PRO A 317 -13.40 8.30 -31.91
N VAL A 318 -12.41 7.65 -32.51
CA VAL A 318 -12.53 7.14 -33.87
C VAL A 318 -13.51 5.98 -33.73
N THR A 319 -14.80 6.29 -33.69
CA THR A 319 -15.82 5.33 -34.11
C THR A 319 -15.49 5.03 -35.56
N PRO A 320 -15.02 3.83 -35.91
CA PRO A 320 -15.05 3.44 -37.31
C PRO A 320 -16.53 3.55 -37.71
N ALA A 321 -16.81 4.24 -38.81
CA ALA A 321 -18.14 4.20 -39.40
C ALA A 321 -18.40 2.76 -39.85
N MET A 322 -18.96 1.94 -38.95
CA MET A 322 -19.43 0.61 -39.28
C MET A 322 -20.55 0.76 -40.29
N THR A 323 -20.33 0.24 -41.49
CA THR A 323 -21.38 0.18 -42.50
C THR A 323 -22.40 -0.89 -42.11
N TYR A 324 -23.62 -0.81 -42.65
CA TYR A 324 -24.67 -1.80 -42.43
C TYR A 324 -24.21 -3.25 -42.72
N ASN A 325 -23.27 -3.40 -43.67
CA ASN A 325 -22.66 -4.69 -44.02
C ASN A 325 -21.68 -5.19 -42.95
N ASP A 326 -20.98 -4.29 -42.24
CA ASP A 326 -20.07 -4.66 -41.15
C ASP A 326 -20.85 -5.15 -39.91
N ILE A 327 -22.04 -4.58 -39.68
CA ILE A 327 -22.96 -5.00 -38.62
C ILE A 327 -23.56 -6.39 -38.92
N LEU A 328 -23.93 -6.66 -40.18
CA LEU A 328 -24.44 -7.97 -40.59
C LEU A 328 -23.36 -9.05 -40.54
N ALA A 329 -22.13 -8.75 -40.99
CA ALA A 329 -21.01 -9.68 -40.89
C ALA A 329 -20.61 -10.00 -39.43
N TYR A 330 -20.78 -9.03 -38.52
CA TYR A 330 -20.53 -9.22 -37.09
C TYR A 330 -21.63 -10.06 -36.42
N LEU A 331 -22.88 -9.94 -36.86
CA LEU A 331 -24.01 -10.73 -36.33
C LEU A 331 -24.04 -12.15 -36.91
N ASP A 332 -23.66 -12.34 -38.18
CA ASP A 332 -23.58 -13.66 -38.84
C ASP A 332 -22.34 -14.47 -38.38
N ALA A 333 -21.35 -13.84 -37.75
CA ALA A 333 -20.17 -14.51 -37.19
C ALA A 333 -20.38 -15.02 -35.75
N VAL A 334 -21.56 -14.80 -35.14
CA VAL A 334 -21.90 -15.28 -33.79
C VAL A 334 -22.59 -16.65 -33.84
N ASP A 335 -21.95 -17.59 -34.52
CA ASP A 335 -22.14 -19.02 -34.24
C ASP A 335 -20.73 -19.60 -34.05
N ASP A 336 -20.15 -19.40 -32.85
CA ASP A 336 -18.98 -20.17 -32.41
C ASP A 336 -19.49 -21.52 -31.86
N PRO A 337 -19.25 -22.64 -32.56
CA PRO A 337 -19.63 -23.97 -32.08
C PRO A 337 -18.89 -24.41 -30.80
N ASN A 338 -17.97 -23.59 -30.26
CA ASN A 338 -17.27 -23.82 -29.00
C ASN A 338 -17.67 -22.84 -27.87
N ASP A 339 -18.76 -22.08 -27.99
CA ASP A 339 -19.26 -21.27 -26.87
C ASP A 339 -19.73 -22.16 -25.71
N PRO A 340 -19.05 -22.13 -24.53
CA PRO A 340 -19.39 -22.98 -23.40
C PRO A 340 -20.69 -22.58 -22.66
N LEU A 341 -21.43 -21.57 -23.13
CA LEU A 341 -22.76 -21.22 -22.63
C LEU A 341 -23.93 -21.84 -23.42
N ASN A 342 -23.66 -22.57 -24.50
CA ASN A 342 -24.63 -23.44 -25.15
C ASN A 342 -24.57 -24.83 -24.52
N LEU A 343 -25.34 -25.08 -23.45
CA LEU A 343 -25.92 -26.39 -23.12
C LEU A 343 -26.95 -26.23 -21.99
N ILE A 344 -28.19 -26.56 -22.35
CA ILE A 344 -29.15 -27.24 -21.46
C ILE A 344 -28.56 -28.59 -21.05
#